data_AF-W5SAI1-F1
#
_entry.id   AF-W5SAI1-F1
#
_cell.length_a   1.000
_cell.length_b   1.000
_cell.length_c   1.000
_cell.angle_alpha   90.00
_cell.angle_beta   90.00
_cell.angle_gamma   90.00
#
_symmetry.space_group_name_H-M   'P 1'
#
loop_
_entity.id
_entity.type
_entity.pdbx_description
1 polymer ?
#
loop_
_entity_poly.entity_id
_entity_poly.type
_entity_poly.pdbx_seq_one_letter_code
_entity_poly.pdbx_strand_id
1 'polypeptide(L)'
;MQHRWKNYGPGGRQYGMHRLELARNIFFIILSPYNRNLTYGAPESKDARSKIYLAFEYNENLIEDFGEALFSLGGRAATFHHGGLGIRNPNEYNKLVQEIADKTGEYACNYFEVAFGELIKKQNNLNSLSLDNLQALDQKFDKLIAEREMHIKDAKTIYNDLKANKGEIKKDKNAAKLKDYLIKHKTKFNNSFEVVKTLAREIKNILDTI
;
A
#
# COMPACT_ATOMS: atom_id res chain seq x y z
N MET A 1 -19.61 4.43 17.13
CA MET A 1 -18.47 3.58 17.56
C MET A 1 -17.76 2.81 16.43
N GLN A 2 -18.21 2.89 15.16
CA GLN A 2 -17.69 2.07 14.03
C GLN A 2 -16.46 2.63 13.27
N HIS A 3 -16.06 3.89 13.45
CA HIS A 3 -14.99 4.49 12.65
C HIS A 3 -13.58 4.44 13.28
N ARG A 4 -13.44 4.12 14.58
CA ARG A 4 -12.12 4.06 15.24
C ARG A 4 -11.28 2.84 14.85
N TRP A 5 -11.93 1.75 14.44
CA TRP A 5 -11.27 0.46 14.13
C TRP A 5 -10.55 0.50 12.77
N LYS A 6 -11.08 1.27 11.81
CA LYS A 6 -10.50 1.35 10.46
C LYS A 6 -9.09 1.95 10.43
N ASN A 7 -8.72 2.80 11.39
CA ASN A 7 -7.43 3.50 11.41
C ASN A 7 -6.35 2.81 12.28
N TYR A 8 -6.75 1.86 13.12
CA TYR A 8 -5.86 1.18 14.08
C TYR A 8 -5.84 -0.35 13.90
N GLY A 9 -6.69 -0.90 13.03
CA GLY A 9 -6.89 -2.33 12.87
C GLY A 9 -7.49 -3.00 14.11
N PRO A 10 -7.84 -4.30 14.02
CA PRO A 10 -8.40 -5.05 15.13
C PRO A 10 -7.49 -5.04 16.36
N GLY A 11 -8.05 -4.68 17.52
CA GLY A 11 -7.36 -4.74 18.81
C GLY A 11 -6.13 -3.82 18.96
N GLY A 12 -6.02 -2.76 18.15
CA GLY A 12 -4.88 -1.82 18.22
C GLY A 12 -3.56 -2.38 17.67
N ARG A 13 -3.59 -3.57 17.06
CA ARG A 13 -2.41 -4.25 16.49
C ARG A 13 -2.07 -3.82 15.07
N GLN A 14 -2.85 -2.90 14.49
CA GLN A 14 -2.65 -2.36 13.14
C GLN A 14 -2.43 -3.49 12.13
N TYR A 15 -3.31 -4.50 12.17
CA TYR A 15 -3.28 -5.72 11.34
C TYR A 15 -1.94 -6.48 11.39
N GLY A 16 -1.35 -6.57 12.60
CA GLY A 16 -0.10 -7.29 12.82
C GLY A 16 1.16 -6.53 12.44
N MET A 17 1.03 -5.32 11.86
CA MET A 17 2.14 -4.41 11.54
C MET A 17 2.57 -3.55 12.73
N HIS A 18 1.77 -3.49 13.79
CA HIS A 18 2.13 -2.91 15.08
C HIS A 18 2.24 -3.99 16.16
N ARG A 19 3.47 -4.29 16.59
CA ARG A 19 3.79 -5.31 17.59
C ARG A 19 4.58 -4.71 18.76
N LEU A 20 4.46 -5.34 19.93
CA LEU A 20 5.15 -4.90 21.16
C LEU A 20 6.69 -4.99 21.04
N GLU A 21 7.20 -5.92 20.24
CA GLU A 21 8.64 -6.04 19.96
C GLU A 21 9.06 -5.02 18.90
N LEU A 22 9.85 -4.00 19.29
CA LEU A 22 10.26 -2.88 18.42
C LEU A 22 10.97 -3.35 17.13
N ALA A 23 11.81 -4.39 17.20
CA ALA A 23 12.51 -4.98 16.04
C ALA A 23 11.60 -5.68 15.03
N ARG A 24 10.32 -5.85 15.38
CA ARG A 24 9.32 -6.56 14.58
C ARG A 24 8.05 -5.72 14.38
N ASN A 25 8.11 -4.44 14.73
CA ASN A 25 7.04 -3.49 14.51
C ASN A 25 7.31 -2.75 13.20
N ILE A 26 6.67 -3.23 12.13
CA ILE A 26 6.85 -2.71 10.76
C ILE A 26 6.64 -1.21 10.72
N PHE A 27 5.59 -0.71 11.37
CA PHE A 27 5.31 0.72 11.36
C PHE A 27 6.28 1.57 12.18
N PHE A 28 7.17 0.96 12.97
CA PHE A 28 8.24 1.65 13.70
C PHE A 28 9.59 1.57 13.00
N ILE A 29 9.71 0.88 11.86
CA ILE A 29 10.95 0.79 11.06
C ILE A 29 10.86 1.51 9.72
N ILE A 30 9.71 2.13 9.43
CA ILE A 30 9.46 2.99 8.27
C ILE A 30 8.84 4.33 8.68
N LEU A 31 9.05 5.35 7.86
CA LEU A 31 8.67 6.75 8.09
C LEU A 31 7.44 7.12 7.30
N SER A 32 6.55 7.92 7.89
CA SER A 32 5.36 8.42 7.22
C SER A 32 5.74 9.25 5.98
N PRO A 33 5.07 9.05 4.83
CA PRO A 33 5.28 9.85 3.63
C PRO A 33 4.81 11.29 3.81
N TYR A 34 3.94 11.57 4.77
CA TYR A 34 3.39 12.90 5.05
C TYR A 34 4.21 13.70 6.06
N ASN A 35 4.96 13.03 6.92
CA ASN A 35 5.92 13.65 7.83
C ASN A 35 7.07 12.69 8.09
N ARG A 36 8.20 12.90 7.40
CA ARG A 36 9.36 12.01 7.49
C ARG A 36 10.05 12.03 8.85
N ASN A 37 9.69 12.94 9.75
CA ASN A 37 10.16 12.93 11.14
C ASN A 37 9.39 11.94 12.03
N LEU A 38 8.30 11.36 11.53
CA LEU A 38 7.45 10.43 12.26
C LEU A 38 7.48 9.05 11.60
N THR A 39 7.42 8.01 12.42
CA THR A 39 7.22 6.64 11.92
C THR A 39 5.76 6.45 11.50
N TYR A 40 5.48 5.41 10.71
CA TYR A 40 4.09 5.03 10.43
C TYR A 40 3.31 4.68 11.70
N GLY A 41 3.99 4.28 12.78
CA GLY A 41 3.38 3.87 14.04
C GLY A 41 2.88 5.03 14.89
N ALA A 42 3.38 6.25 14.63
CA ALA A 42 2.99 7.46 15.35
C ALA A 42 1.46 7.72 15.22
N PRO A 43 0.79 8.20 16.27
CA PRO A 43 -0.65 8.53 16.21
C PRO A 43 -1.03 9.47 15.06
N GLU A 44 -0.18 10.43 14.75
CA GLU A 44 -0.32 11.42 13.69
C GLU A 44 -0.23 10.80 12.29
N SER A 45 0.44 9.65 12.15
CA SER A 45 0.61 8.93 10.88
C SER A 45 -0.59 8.05 10.52
N LYS A 46 -1.75 8.22 11.18
CA LYS A 46 -2.97 7.44 10.93
C LYS A 46 -3.44 7.50 9.47
N ASP A 47 -3.27 8.64 8.82
CA ASP A 47 -3.70 8.82 7.43
C ASP A 47 -2.79 8.06 6.47
N ALA A 48 -1.49 7.96 6.77
CA ALA A 48 -0.59 7.14 5.98
C ALA A 48 -0.94 5.65 6.12
N ARG A 49 -1.26 5.19 7.34
CA ARG A 49 -1.72 3.81 7.57
C ARG A 49 -3.05 3.51 6.87
N SER A 50 -4.00 4.44 6.89
CA SER A 50 -5.31 4.23 6.26
C SER A 50 -5.20 4.04 4.75
N LYS A 51 -4.21 4.65 4.07
CA LYS A 51 -3.93 4.38 2.66
C LYS A 51 -3.48 2.94 2.40
N ILE A 52 -2.63 2.39 3.25
CA ILE A 52 -2.23 0.97 3.14
C ILE A 52 -3.46 0.08 3.27
N TYR A 53 -4.32 0.34 4.25
CA TYR A 53 -5.54 -0.46 4.44
C TYR A 53 -6.52 -0.32 3.28
N LEU A 54 -6.65 0.91 2.75
CA LEU A 54 -7.48 1.21 1.60
C LEU A 54 -7.00 0.50 0.33
N ALA A 55 -5.68 0.30 0.15
CA ALA A 55 -5.15 -0.48 -0.97
C ALA A 55 -5.70 -1.92 -1.03
N PHE A 56 -6.13 -2.44 0.13
CA PHE A 56 -6.77 -3.75 0.28
C PHE A 56 -8.26 -3.63 0.61
N GLU A 57 -8.85 -2.45 0.41
CA GLU A 57 -10.28 -2.18 0.63
C GLU A 57 -10.77 -2.48 2.03
N TYR A 58 -9.89 -2.34 3.02
CA TYR A 58 -10.18 -2.74 4.40
C TYR A 58 -10.53 -4.23 4.56
N ASN A 59 -10.16 -5.08 3.60
CA ASN A 59 -10.25 -6.53 3.76
C ASN A 59 -9.21 -6.98 4.79
N GLU A 60 -9.67 -7.30 6.01
CA GLU A 60 -8.79 -7.56 7.14
C GLU A 60 -7.79 -8.69 6.86
N ASN A 61 -8.25 -9.80 6.24
CA ASN A 61 -7.39 -10.94 5.92
C ASN A 61 -6.26 -10.54 4.95
N LEU A 62 -6.58 -9.78 3.90
CA LEU A 62 -5.56 -9.33 2.95
C LEU A 62 -4.55 -8.37 3.58
N ILE A 63 -5.00 -7.52 4.51
CA ILE A 63 -4.11 -6.60 5.22
C ILE A 63 -3.20 -7.37 6.19
N GLU A 64 -3.73 -8.37 6.90
CA GLU A 64 -2.92 -9.23 7.78
C GLU A 64 -1.90 -10.05 6.98
N ASP A 65 -2.30 -10.62 5.84
CA ASP A 65 -1.43 -11.37 4.92
C ASP A 65 -0.27 -10.48 4.40
N PHE A 66 -0.59 -9.24 4.01
CA PHE A 66 0.40 -8.24 3.64
C PHE A 66 1.32 -7.89 4.81
N GLY A 67 0.76 -7.68 6.01
CA GLY A 67 1.50 -7.42 7.23
C GLY A 67 2.47 -8.55 7.60
N GLU A 68 2.09 -9.82 7.38
CA GLU A 68 2.96 -10.98 7.57
C GLU A 68 4.13 -10.99 6.57
N ALA A 69 3.87 -10.68 5.30
CA ALA A 69 4.94 -10.57 4.30
C ALA A 69 5.95 -9.46 4.64
N LEU A 70 5.46 -8.30 5.08
CA LEU A 70 6.34 -7.21 5.54
C LEU A 70 7.08 -7.60 6.82
N PHE A 71 6.43 -8.27 7.76
CA PHE A 71 7.04 -8.80 8.98
C PHE A 71 8.25 -9.68 8.69
N SER A 72 8.12 -10.63 7.75
CA SER A 72 9.22 -11.52 7.36
C SER A 72 10.42 -10.77 6.76
N LEU A 73 10.20 -9.61 6.13
CA LEU A 73 11.29 -8.72 5.70
C LEU A 73 11.86 -7.90 6.85
N GLY A 74 10.99 -7.37 7.71
CA GLY A 74 11.32 -6.46 8.80
C GLY A 74 12.22 -7.08 9.87
N GLY A 75 12.24 -8.41 10.01
CA GLY A 75 13.13 -9.11 10.95
C GLY A 75 14.64 -8.87 10.72
N ARG A 76 15.04 -8.33 9.55
CA ARG A 76 16.42 -7.89 9.26
C ARG A 76 16.57 -6.37 9.15
N ALA A 77 15.49 -5.61 9.34
CA ALA A 77 15.54 -4.16 9.36
C ALA A 77 16.17 -3.66 10.68
N ALA A 78 16.78 -2.49 10.63
CA ALA A 78 17.23 -1.79 11.83
C ALA A 78 16.03 -1.10 12.51
N THR A 79 15.98 -1.14 13.84
CA THR A 79 15.00 -0.39 14.64
C THR A 79 15.33 1.08 14.70
N PHE A 80 14.33 1.96 14.57
CA PHE A 80 14.50 3.35 14.98
C PHE A 80 14.47 3.45 16.51
N HIS A 81 15.48 4.07 17.11
CA HIS A 81 15.50 4.34 18.55
C HIS A 81 14.64 5.58 18.84
N HIS A 82 13.62 5.44 19.69
CA HIS A 82 12.87 6.58 20.21
C HIS A 82 13.78 7.44 21.10
N GLY A 83 13.98 8.71 20.73
CA GLY A 83 14.66 9.71 21.57
C GLY A 83 15.90 10.38 20.99
N GLY A 84 16.39 9.94 19.82
CA GLY A 84 17.46 10.64 19.10
C GLY A 84 16.92 11.43 17.92
N LEU A 85 17.19 12.73 17.83
CA LEU A 85 16.95 13.62 16.68
C LEU A 85 17.78 13.24 15.43
N GLY A 86 17.91 11.95 15.14
CA GLY A 86 18.68 11.45 14.01
C GLY A 86 18.03 10.21 13.45
N ILE A 87 17.23 10.38 12.41
CA ILE A 87 16.83 9.28 11.54
C ILE A 87 18.11 8.73 10.90
N ARG A 88 18.65 7.64 11.44
CA ARG A 88 19.79 6.94 10.85
C ARG A 88 19.70 5.46 11.16
N ASN A 89 19.24 4.68 10.18
CA ASN A 89 20.01 3.59 9.57
C ASN A 89 19.11 2.80 8.56
N PRO A 90 19.09 3.19 7.28
CA PRO A 90 18.21 2.62 6.26
C PRO A 90 18.91 1.44 5.59
N ASN A 91 19.05 0.32 6.29
CA ASN A 91 19.56 -0.87 5.61
C ASN A 91 18.61 -1.25 4.45
N GLU A 92 19.06 -2.12 3.54
CA GLU A 92 18.29 -2.46 2.35
C GLU A 92 16.87 -2.99 2.66
N TYR A 93 16.66 -3.61 3.82
CA TYR A 93 15.36 -4.09 4.26
C TYR A 93 14.44 -2.95 4.70
N ASN A 94 14.94 -1.98 5.49
CA ASN A 94 14.17 -0.75 5.79
C ASN A 94 13.75 -0.04 4.50
N LYS A 95 14.66 0.09 3.53
CA LYS A 95 14.38 0.74 2.24
C LYS A 95 13.33 -0.02 1.45
N LEU A 96 13.43 -1.34 1.37
CA LEU A 96 12.47 -2.16 0.65
C LEU A 96 11.08 -2.11 1.29
N VAL A 97 10.99 -2.25 2.62
CA VAL A 97 9.72 -2.16 3.35
C VAL A 97 9.10 -0.76 3.19
N GLN A 98 9.90 0.30 3.27
CA GLN A 98 9.44 1.68 3.03
C GLN A 98 8.91 1.85 1.61
N GLU A 99 9.63 1.37 0.61
CA GLU A 99 9.23 1.47 -0.80
C GLU A 99 7.92 0.74 -1.06
N ILE A 100 7.76 -0.48 -0.54
CA ILE A 100 6.52 -1.26 -0.67
C ILE A 100 5.36 -0.51 0.00
N ALA A 101 5.55 0.01 1.21
CA ALA A 101 4.52 0.76 1.93
C ALA A 101 4.12 2.05 1.19
N ASP A 102 5.11 2.84 0.76
CA ASP A 102 4.88 4.11 0.07
C ASP A 102 4.19 3.88 -1.29
N LYS A 103 4.61 2.87 -2.06
CA LYS A 103 3.97 2.52 -3.34
C LYS A 103 2.56 1.97 -3.16
N THR A 104 2.31 1.18 -2.12
CA THR A 104 0.96 0.71 -1.77
C THR A 104 0.04 1.89 -1.42
N GLY A 105 0.56 2.86 -0.66
CA GLY A 105 -0.18 4.09 -0.34
C GLY A 105 -0.43 4.99 -1.57
N GLU A 106 0.56 5.14 -2.45
CA GLU A 106 0.43 5.86 -3.72
C GLU A 106 -0.63 5.21 -4.63
N TYR A 107 -0.63 3.87 -4.73
CA TYR A 107 -1.65 3.13 -5.45
C TYR A 107 -3.05 3.42 -4.90
N ALA A 108 -3.26 3.32 -3.59
CA ALA A 108 -4.56 3.58 -2.98
C ALA A 108 -5.05 5.02 -3.23
N CYS A 109 -4.15 6.01 -3.13
CA CYS A 109 -4.45 7.40 -3.42
C CYS A 109 -4.92 7.58 -4.88
N ASN A 110 -4.15 7.09 -5.85
CA ASN A 110 -4.48 7.22 -7.26
C ASN A 110 -5.79 6.49 -7.61
N TYR A 111 -5.93 5.24 -7.15
CA TYR A 111 -7.10 4.42 -7.46
C TYR A 111 -8.37 4.98 -6.82
N PHE A 112 -8.40 5.13 -5.48
CA PHE A 112 -9.64 5.45 -4.77
C PHE A 112 -9.91 6.94 -4.67
N GLU A 113 -8.89 7.76 -4.46
CA GLU A 113 -9.10 9.18 -4.14
C GLU A 113 -9.04 10.08 -5.37
N VAL A 114 -8.15 9.78 -6.31
CA VAL A 114 -8.04 10.53 -7.55
C VAL A 114 -9.05 10.03 -8.57
N ALA A 115 -9.04 8.75 -8.96
CA ALA A 115 -9.95 8.28 -10.00
C ALA A 115 -11.43 8.26 -9.52
N PHE A 116 -11.74 7.43 -8.52
CA PHE A 116 -13.11 7.31 -8.01
C PHE A 116 -13.56 8.52 -7.19
N GLY A 117 -12.65 9.10 -6.40
CA GLY A 117 -12.99 10.26 -5.58
C GLY A 117 -13.37 11.48 -6.41
N GLU A 118 -12.70 11.75 -7.53
CA GLU A 118 -13.11 12.82 -8.45
C GLU A 118 -14.42 12.48 -9.17
N LEU A 119 -14.64 11.22 -9.57
CA LEU A 119 -15.91 10.79 -10.17
C LEU A 119 -17.09 11.06 -9.23
N ILE A 120 -16.98 10.69 -7.96
CA ILE A 120 -18.03 10.90 -6.95
C ILE A 120 -18.33 12.38 -6.76
N LYS A 121 -17.29 13.24 -6.72
CA LYS A 121 -17.47 14.70 -6.58
C LYS A 121 -18.23 15.31 -7.76
N LYS A 122 -18.10 14.72 -8.96
CA LYS A 122 -18.62 15.25 -10.22
C LYS A 122 -19.80 14.47 -10.79
N GLN A 123 -20.27 13.43 -10.10
CA GLN A 123 -21.28 12.49 -10.61
C GLN A 123 -22.57 13.16 -11.11
N ASN A 124 -22.99 14.24 -10.47
CA ASN A 124 -24.22 14.98 -10.82
C ASN A 124 -24.07 15.83 -12.09
N ASN A 125 -22.84 16.05 -12.56
CA ASN A 125 -22.52 16.86 -13.73
C ASN A 125 -22.07 16.00 -14.91
N LEU A 126 -22.09 14.67 -14.83
CA LEU A 126 -21.58 13.81 -15.91
C LEU A 126 -22.32 14.00 -17.24
N ASN A 127 -23.58 14.46 -17.19
CA ASN A 127 -24.39 14.75 -18.37
C ASN A 127 -23.90 15.98 -19.17
N SER A 128 -22.98 16.80 -18.65
CA SER A 128 -22.36 17.89 -19.41
C SER A 128 -21.14 17.45 -20.22
N LEU A 129 -20.64 16.23 -20.04
CA LEU A 129 -19.58 15.67 -20.86
C LEU A 129 -20.10 15.28 -22.25
N SER A 130 -19.23 15.40 -23.25
CA SER A 130 -19.49 14.82 -24.57
C SER A 130 -19.57 13.29 -24.52
N LEU A 131 -20.22 12.68 -25.51
CA LEU A 131 -20.27 11.23 -25.63
C LEU A 131 -18.86 10.61 -25.68
N ASP A 132 -17.93 11.23 -26.41
CA ASP A 132 -16.54 10.78 -26.51
C ASP A 132 -15.84 10.78 -25.15
N ASN A 133 -16.06 11.83 -24.34
CA ASN A 133 -15.50 11.91 -22.99
C ASN A 133 -16.10 10.87 -22.05
N LEU A 134 -17.40 10.60 -22.16
CA LEU A 134 -18.09 9.55 -21.39
C LEU A 134 -17.54 8.16 -21.75
N GLN A 135 -17.39 7.85 -23.04
CA GLN A 135 -16.78 6.60 -23.50
C GLN A 135 -15.32 6.48 -23.06
N ALA A 136 -14.57 7.58 -23.11
CA ALA A 136 -13.19 7.61 -22.67
C ALA A 136 -13.03 7.41 -21.16
N LEU A 137 -13.99 7.87 -20.34
CA LEU A 137 -14.05 7.60 -18.91
C LEU A 137 -14.35 6.13 -18.63
N ASP A 138 -15.39 5.59 -19.26
CA ASP A 138 -15.83 4.19 -19.10
C ASP A 138 -14.68 3.22 -19.36
N GLN A 139 -14.02 3.35 -20.53
CA GLN A 139 -12.86 2.53 -20.90
C GLN A 139 -11.67 2.66 -19.92
N LYS A 140 -11.49 3.82 -19.29
CA LYS A 140 -10.40 4.02 -18.33
C LYS A 140 -10.72 3.37 -16.99
N PHE A 141 -11.98 3.45 -16.52
CA PHE A 141 -12.41 2.75 -15.33
C PHE A 141 -12.36 1.23 -15.50
N ASP A 142 -12.73 0.70 -16.67
CA ASP A 142 -12.56 -0.72 -16.99
C ASP A 142 -11.10 -1.17 -16.88
N LYS A 143 -10.17 -0.41 -17.46
CA LYS A 143 -8.73 -0.67 -17.33
C LYS A 143 -8.26 -0.58 -15.88
N LEU A 144 -8.73 0.42 -15.14
CA LEU A 144 -8.39 0.60 -13.73
C LEU A 144 -8.81 -0.63 -12.90
N ILE A 145 -10.04 -1.12 -13.12
CA ILE A 145 -10.57 -2.33 -12.48
C ILE A 145 -9.73 -3.56 -12.84
N ALA A 146 -9.35 -3.73 -14.11
CA ALA A 146 -8.50 -4.84 -14.54
C ALA A 146 -7.11 -4.83 -13.83
N GLU A 147 -6.48 -3.66 -13.70
CA GLU A 147 -5.21 -3.53 -12.97
C GLU A 147 -5.38 -3.91 -11.48
N ARG A 148 -6.48 -3.50 -10.85
CA ARG A 148 -6.81 -3.89 -9.47
C ARG A 148 -6.95 -5.40 -9.31
N GLU A 149 -7.68 -6.06 -10.22
CA GLU A 149 -7.87 -7.51 -10.17
C GLU A 149 -6.53 -8.25 -10.32
N MET A 150 -5.66 -7.76 -11.21
CA MET A 150 -4.29 -8.27 -11.35
C MET A 150 -3.47 -8.09 -10.07
N HIS A 151 -3.52 -6.92 -9.43
CA HIS A 151 -2.81 -6.66 -8.17
C HIS A 151 -3.24 -7.61 -7.06
N ILE A 152 -4.55 -7.81 -6.88
CA ILE A 152 -5.08 -8.72 -5.86
C ILE A 152 -4.61 -10.15 -6.14
N LYS A 153 -4.62 -10.59 -7.40
CA LYS A 153 -4.14 -11.92 -7.80
C LYS A 153 -2.64 -12.11 -7.54
N ASP A 154 -1.83 -11.12 -7.88
CA ASP A 154 -0.39 -11.17 -7.67
C ASP A 154 -0.03 -11.15 -6.18
N ALA A 155 -0.68 -10.30 -5.39
CA ALA A 155 -0.50 -10.24 -3.94
C ALA A 155 -0.85 -11.58 -3.28
N LYS A 156 -1.99 -12.19 -3.66
CA LYS A 156 -2.37 -13.54 -3.21
C LYS A 156 -1.35 -14.61 -3.60
N THR A 157 -0.77 -14.51 -4.80
CA THR A 157 0.27 -15.44 -5.26
C THR A 157 1.51 -15.37 -4.38
N ILE A 158 1.99 -14.16 -4.09
CA ILE A 158 3.14 -13.92 -3.20
C ILE A 158 2.86 -14.46 -1.80
N TYR A 159 1.68 -14.16 -1.25
CA TYR A 159 1.29 -14.65 0.06
C TYR A 159 1.21 -16.19 0.11
N ASN A 160 0.61 -16.82 -0.90
CA ASN A 160 0.54 -18.27 -0.97
C ASN A 160 1.93 -18.92 -1.07
N ASP A 161 2.82 -18.34 -1.89
CA ASP A 161 4.21 -18.79 -2.00
C ASP A 161 4.96 -18.64 -0.66
N LEU A 162 4.72 -17.55 0.08
CA LEU A 162 5.24 -17.34 1.43
C LEU A 162 4.70 -18.40 2.40
N LYS A 163 3.38 -18.62 2.43
CA LYS A 163 2.72 -19.57 3.33
C LYS A 163 3.20 -21.00 3.11
N ALA A 164 3.37 -21.40 1.85
CA ALA A 164 3.88 -22.69 1.42
C ALA A 164 5.41 -22.83 1.61
N ASN A 165 6.10 -21.76 2.03
CA ASN A 165 7.56 -21.70 2.12
C ASN A 165 8.24 -22.10 0.80
N LYS A 166 7.62 -21.75 -0.33
CA LYS A 166 8.12 -22.07 -1.67
C LYS A 166 9.46 -21.36 -1.89
N GLY A 167 10.47 -22.11 -2.33
CA GLY A 167 11.84 -21.57 -2.43
C GLY A 167 12.46 -21.19 -1.08
N GLU A 168 11.88 -21.67 0.03
CA GLU A 168 12.33 -21.43 1.40
C GLU A 168 12.27 -19.97 1.88
N ILE A 169 11.30 -19.20 1.38
CA ILE A 169 11.16 -17.76 1.64
C ILE A 169 10.48 -17.40 2.98
N LYS A 170 9.94 -18.37 3.73
CA LYS A 170 9.20 -18.14 5.00
C LYS A 170 10.07 -18.10 6.25
N LYS A 171 11.32 -18.58 6.20
CA LYS A 171 12.17 -18.67 7.40
C LYS A 171 12.84 -17.32 7.70
N ASP A 172 12.81 -16.86 8.95
CA ASP A 172 13.56 -15.67 9.43
C ASP A 172 15.05 -15.70 9.03
N LYS A 173 15.64 -16.90 8.96
CA LYS A 173 17.03 -17.11 8.51
C LYS A 173 17.24 -16.85 6.99
N ASN A 174 16.17 -16.74 6.21
CA ASN A 174 16.17 -16.62 4.75
C ASN A 174 15.53 -15.31 4.25
N ALA A 175 15.47 -14.24 5.05
CA ALA A 175 14.94 -12.95 4.58
C ALA A 175 15.64 -12.41 3.32
N ALA A 176 16.89 -12.80 3.05
CA ALA A 176 17.56 -12.53 1.78
C ALA A 176 16.86 -13.20 0.57
N LYS A 177 16.40 -14.45 0.70
CA LYS A 177 15.64 -15.14 -0.35
C LYS A 177 14.28 -14.48 -0.58
N LEU A 178 13.61 -14.04 0.49
CA LEU A 178 12.35 -13.29 0.39
C LEU A 178 12.57 -11.93 -0.30
N LYS A 179 13.64 -11.21 0.07
CA LYS A 179 14.04 -9.96 -0.58
C LYS A 179 14.24 -10.18 -2.09
N ASP A 180 15.04 -11.17 -2.48
CA ASP A 180 15.32 -11.46 -3.89
C ASP A 180 14.05 -11.89 -4.64
N TYR A 181 13.18 -12.66 -3.99
CA TYR A 181 11.88 -13.03 -4.54
C TYR A 181 11.01 -11.78 -4.81
N LEU A 182 10.85 -10.89 -3.83
CA LEU A 182 10.05 -9.67 -3.99
C LEU A 182 10.66 -8.71 -5.02
N ILE A 183 11.99 -8.61 -5.11
CA ILE A 183 12.67 -7.82 -6.15
C ILE A 183 12.32 -8.32 -7.56
N LYS A 184 12.17 -9.63 -7.77
CA LYS A 184 11.74 -10.17 -9.08
C LYS A 184 10.31 -9.74 -9.44
N HIS A 185 9.44 -9.58 -8.44
CA HIS A 185 8.06 -9.11 -8.65
C HIS A 185 7.95 -7.57 -8.74
N LYS A 186 8.94 -6.85 -8.21
CA LYS A 186 8.94 -5.38 -8.10
C LYS A 186 8.66 -4.67 -9.43
N THR A 187 9.33 -5.05 -10.51
CA THR A 187 9.15 -4.40 -11.82
C THR A 187 7.71 -4.50 -12.30
N LYS A 188 7.07 -5.66 -12.12
CA LYS A 188 5.68 -5.87 -12.53
C LYS A 188 4.73 -4.94 -11.75
N PHE A 189 4.85 -4.90 -10.43
CA PHE A 189 4.03 -4.02 -9.59
C PHE A 189 4.28 -2.54 -9.90
N ASN A 190 5.53 -2.13 -10.03
CA ASN A 190 5.86 -0.73 -10.34
C ASN A 190 5.25 -0.30 -11.68
N ASN A 191 5.35 -1.13 -12.71
CA ASN A 191 4.73 -0.82 -14.01
C ASN A 191 3.21 -0.66 -13.88
N SER A 192 2.54 -1.59 -13.18
CA SER A 192 1.10 -1.52 -12.98
C SER A 192 0.67 -0.33 -12.12
N PHE A 193 1.42 0.04 -11.08
CA PHE A 193 1.16 1.25 -10.29
C PHE A 193 1.29 2.53 -11.12
N GLU A 194 2.26 2.61 -12.04
CA GLU A 194 2.38 3.75 -12.95
C GLU A 194 1.23 3.79 -13.99
N VAL A 195 0.72 2.63 -14.44
CA VAL A 195 -0.50 2.57 -15.26
C VAL A 195 -1.70 3.14 -14.49
N VAL A 196 -1.91 2.70 -13.24
CA VAL A 196 -3.00 3.20 -12.38
C VAL A 196 -2.91 4.71 -12.16
N LYS A 197 -1.70 5.22 -11.88
CA LYS A 197 -1.44 6.65 -11.74
C LYS A 197 -1.76 7.45 -13.00
N THR A 198 -1.40 6.91 -14.16
CA THR A 198 -1.66 7.53 -15.46
C THR A 198 -3.16 7.58 -15.74
N LEU A 199 -3.85 6.45 -15.59
CA LEU A 199 -5.30 6.36 -15.73
C LEU A 199 -6.03 7.32 -14.77
N ALA A 200 -5.61 7.37 -13.51
CA ALA A 200 -6.20 8.27 -12.52
C ALA A 200 -6.07 9.75 -12.93
N ARG A 201 -4.90 10.16 -13.45
CA ARG A 201 -4.71 11.52 -13.95
C ARG A 201 -5.56 11.81 -15.18
N GLU A 202 -5.64 10.87 -16.12
CA GLU A 202 -6.45 11.03 -17.32
C GLU A 202 -7.95 11.12 -16.99
N ILE A 203 -8.44 10.28 -16.08
CA ILE A 203 -9.81 10.34 -15.55
C ILE A 203 -10.06 11.71 -14.92
N LYS A 204 -9.17 12.16 -14.03
CA LYS A 204 -9.27 13.47 -13.40
C LYS A 204 -9.34 14.60 -14.44
N ASN A 205 -8.49 14.56 -15.45
CA ASN A 205 -8.45 15.60 -16.49
C ASN A 205 -9.78 15.68 -17.28
N ILE A 206 -10.44 14.55 -17.55
CA ILE A 206 -11.76 14.57 -18.19
C ILE A 206 -12.80 15.18 -17.23
N LEU A 207 -12.80 14.77 -15.96
CA LEU A 207 -13.74 15.24 -14.95
C LEU A 207 -13.53 16.72 -14.54
N ASP A 208 -12.32 17.26 -14.69
CA ASP A 208 -12.02 18.67 -14.44
C ASP A 208 -12.68 19.61 -15.46
N THR A 209 -13.22 19.07 -16.56
CA THR A 209 -13.97 19.86 -17.56
C THR A 209 -15.40 20.20 -17.13
N ILE A 210 -15.87 19.66 -15.99
CA ILE A 210 -17.26 19.78 -15.49
C ILE A 210 -17.36 20.17 -14.01
#